data_AF-A0AAP2GNE5-F1
#
_entry.id   AF-A0AAP2GNE5-F1
#
_cell.length_a   1.000
_cell.length_b   1.000
_cell.length_c   1.000
_cell.angle_alpha   90.00
_cell.angle_beta   90.00
_cell.angle_gamma   90.00
#
_symmetry.space_group_name_H-M   'P 1'
#
loop_
_entity.id
_entity.type
_entity.pdbx_description
1 polymer ?
#
loop_
_entity_poly.entity_id
_entity_poly.type
_entity_poly.pdbx_seq_one_letter_code
_entity_poly.pdbx_strand_id
1 'polypeptide(L)'
;MKKSSWFIFFLILAVSCLDDPDCFRLNNNVVGFAFRVIGSNRADTVRLVMVNVSGTDNYVPDTVTSSVYVPINFTTDSTNVIFTYQDGSTRYLDLRYNLKTQFISEDCGARYEVSDLRARGTDIDSVRVISSAPNKAAGAINIELLRCPNPRYVGVAFYDMSASTNNTVAFNIRAGSLAVDSIIADYNGEVLYPQASRTLFYLPVDPNSGETTFSFYTRGGNPTIPQKLRVTYTTRLQNSFPDLCPEIRRVENLDVATLDAGLAVADSLGIDEDNEFLDYLTDPPSSNIRLFRCPQTNLAKLVFRQRTAPNVTTTKDDTIAVKKITSDYAPDRIYAANRDLTSVTLPVNPDSDETIFYIEYADSNIPTDTVHIRYTRTTSASGIRNCGTITAYTELAEVGDDENTNNIIVAPTSNTNSGSLHNPPTHTNIQVIHEADQ
;
A
#
# COMPACT_ATOMS: atom_id res chain seq x y z
N MET A 1 -32.40 -15.97 -52.60
CA MET A 1 -31.09 -16.61 -52.85
C MET A 1 -29.92 -15.64 -53.17
N LYS A 2 -30.02 -14.31 -52.98
CA LYS A 2 -28.89 -13.37 -53.25
C LYS A 2 -28.00 -13.02 -52.05
N LYS A 3 -28.35 -13.43 -50.81
CA LYS A 3 -27.60 -13.09 -49.58
C LYS A 3 -26.45 -14.05 -49.25
N SER A 4 -26.45 -15.26 -49.80
CA SER A 4 -25.40 -16.27 -49.52
C SER A 4 -24.09 -16.04 -50.28
N SER A 5 -24.16 -15.35 -51.43
CA SER A 5 -22.97 -15.10 -52.26
C SER A 5 -22.03 -14.06 -51.65
N TRP A 6 -22.56 -13.16 -50.80
CA TRP A 6 -21.77 -12.12 -50.15
C TRP A 6 -20.95 -12.68 -48.98
N PHE A 7 -21.46 -13.71 -48.29
CA PHE A 7 -20.75 -14.38 -47.19
C PHE A 7 -19.52 -15.17 -47.68
N ILE A 8 -19.60 -15.82 -48.84
CA ILE A 8 -18.47 -16.56 -49.42
C ILE A 8 -17.36 -15.60 -49.84
N PHE A 9 -17.70 -14.42 -50.36
CA PHE A 9 -16.72 -13.40 -50.73
C PHE A 9 -15.99 -12.83 -49.50
N PHE A 10 -16.69 -12.61 -48.38
CA PHE A 10 -16.06 -12.23 -47.11
C PHE A 10 -15.24 -13.36 -46.48
N LEU A 11 -15.63 -14.62 -46.66
CA LEU A 11 -14.86 -15.77 -46.18
C LEU A 11 -13.53 -15.91 -46.94
N ILE A 12 -13.53 -15.72 -48.27
CA ILE A 12 -12.32 -15.76 -49.09
C ILE A 12 -11.40 -14.59 -48.74
N LEU A 13 -11.94 -13.37 -48.54
CA LEU A 13 -11.17 -12.22 -48.08
C LEU A 13 -10.60 -12.40 -46.66
N ALA A 14 -11.30 -13.10 -45.77
CA ALA A 14 -10.81 -13.40 -44.42
C ALA A 14 -9.70 -14.46 -44.41
N VAL A 15 -9.70 -15.41 -45.35
CA VAL A 15 -8.65 -16.44 -45.47
C VAL A 15 -7.41 -15.86 -46.17
N SER A 16 -7.56 -14.96 -47.15
CA SER A 16 -6.42 -14.34 -47.84
C SER A 16 -5.62 -13.32 -47.01
N CYS A 17 -6.06 -12.97 -45.80
CA CYS A 17 -5.26 -12.19 -44.84
C CYS A 17 -4.51 -13.06 -43.83
N LEU A 18 -4.57 -14.39 -43.96
CA LEU A 18 -4.00 -15.36 -43.01
C LEU A 18 -2.84 -16.18 -43.61
N ASP A 19 -2.34 -15.83 -44.80
CA ASP A 19 -1.46 -16.70 -45.61
C ASP A 19 0.05 -16.61 -45.33
N ASP A 20 0.53 -15.83 -44.36
CA ASP A 20 1.96 -15.91 -43.94
C ASP A 20 2.14 -15.95 -42.40
N PRO A 21 1.57 -16.96 -41.70
CA PRO A 21 1.81 -17.12 -40.27
C PRO A 21 3.28 -17.47 -39.97
N ASP A 22 4.02 -17.97 -40.95
CA ASP A 22 5.38 -18.52 -40.77
C ASP A 22 6.49 -17.47 -40.79
N CYS A 23 6.28 -16.28 -41.38
CA CYS A 23 7.30 -15.23 -41.42
C CYS A 23 7.34 -14.35 -40.14
N PHE A 24 6.45 -14.58 -39.16
CA PHE A 24 6.41 -13.75 -37.95
C PHE A 24 7.47 -14.18 -36.94
N ARG A 25 8.30 -13.23 -36.48
CA ARG A 25 9.35 -13.45 -35.44
C ARG A 25 10.32 -14.58 -35.78
N LEU A 26 10.84 -14.56 -37.00
CA LEU A 26 11.85 -15.52 -37.46
C LEU A 26 13.12 -15.46 -36.59
N ASN A 27 13.56 -14.25 -36.24
CA ASN A 27 14.80 -14.06 -35.49
C ASN A 27 14.61 -14.37 -34.01
N ASN A 28 15.58 -15.06 -33.40
CA ASN A 28 15.68 -15.18 -31.95
C ASN A 28 16.68 -14.15 -31.41
N ASN A 29 16.36 -12.88 -31.63
CA ASN A 29 17.23 -11.75 -31.29
C ASN A 29 16.76 -10.99 -30.04
N VAL A 30 15.84 -11.54 -29.24
CA VAL A 30 15.39 -10.92 -28.00
C VAL A 30 16.06 -11.59 -26.81
N VAL A 31 16.81 -10.81 -26.02
CA VAL A 31 17.47 -11.27 -24.80
C VAL A 31 16.69 -10.76 -23.60
N GLY A 32 16.26 -11.67 -22.74
CA GLY A 32 15.68 -11.32 -21.44
C GLY A 32 16.75 -11.15 -20.37
N PHE A 33 16.74 -10.02 -19.67
CA PHE A 33 17.57 -9.73 -18.52
C PHE A 33 16.70 -9.75 -17.26
N ALA A 34 17.12 -10.45 -16.22
CA ALA A 34 16.50 -10.38 -14.90
C ALA A 34 17.45 -9.76 -13.89
N PHE A 35 16.95 -8.84 -13.07
CA PHE A 35 17.71 -8.21 -12.00
C PHE A 35 17.54 -9.03 -10.72
N ARG A 36 18.65 -9.32 -10.03
CA ARG A 36 18.65 -10.14 -8.80
C ARG A 36 19.63 -9.62 -7.77
N VAL A 37 19.39 -9.97 -6.51
CA VAL A 37 20.33 -9.76 -5.41
C VAL A 37 21.06 -11.06 -5.10
N ILE A 38 22.39 -11.01 -5.07
CA ILE A 38 23.22 -12.18 -4.75
C ILE A 38 22.83 -12.77 -3.39
N GLY A 39 22.70 -14.09 -3.30
CA GLY A 39 22.42 -14.80 -2.04
C GLY A 39 20.95 -14.81 -1.58
N SER A 40 20.07 -13.97 -2.13
CA SER A 40 18.65 -13.96 -1.73
C SER A 40 17.75 -14.82 -2.62
N ASN A 41 18.20 -15.16 -3.84
CA ASN A 41 17.37 -15.70 -4.93
C ASN A 41 16.12 -14.85 -5.29
N ARG A 42 15.96 -13.67 -4.69
CA ARG A 42 14.82 -12.77 -4.93
C ARG A 42 15.09 -11.90 -6.14
N ALA A 43 14.01 -11.54 -6.83
CA ALA A 43 14.04 -10.55 -7.90
C ALA A 43 14.40 -9.19 -7.30
N ASP A 44 15.33 -8.49 -7.94
CA ASP A 44 15.65 -7.11 -7.61
C ASP A 44 14.77 -6.19 -8.44
N THR A 45 14.17 -5.19 -7.80
CA THR A 45 13.25 -4.28 -8.46
C THR A 45 13.97 -2.97 -8.70
N VAL A 46 14.30 -2.70 -9.96
CA VAL A 46 15.06 -1.53 -10.37
C VAL A 46 14.16 -0.55 -11.13
N ARG A 47 14.51 0.73 -11.07
CA ARG A 47 13.87 1.75 -11.90
C ARG A 47 14.82 2.19 -13.00
N LEU A 48 14.50 1.74 -14.20
CA LEU A 48 15.29 2.01 -15.41
C LEU A 48 14.67 3.18 -16.16
N VAL A 49 15.52 4.12 -16.57
CA VAL A 49 15.15 5.23 -17.47
C VAL A 49 15.29 4.77 -18.91
N MET A 50 16.40 4.09 -19.22
CA MET A 50 16.74 3.72 -20.59
C MET A 50 17.58 2.45 -20.59
N VAL A 51 17.40 1.63 -21.62
CA VAL A 51 18.32 0.57 -22.01
C VAL A 51 18.75 0.84 -23.44
N ASN A 52 20.02 1.22 -23.61
CA ASN A 52 20.62 1.46 -24.92
C ASN A 52 21.34 0.18 -25.35
N VAL A 53 21.04 -0.29 -26.55
CA VAL A 53 21.65 -1.47 -27.13
C VAL A 53 22.35 -1.04 -28.42
N SER A 54 23.67 -1.25 -28.49
CA SER A 54 24.47 -0.79 -29.62
C SER A 54 23.96 -1.36 -30.95
N GLY A 55 23.55 -0.49 -31.87
CA GLY A 55 23.06 -0.90 -33.19
C GLY A 55 21.58 -1.30 -33.26
N THR A 56 20.80 -1.03 -32.21
CA THR A 56 19.33 -1.09 -32.25
C THR A 56 18.73 0.22 -31.71
N ASP A 57 17.41 0.36 -31.79
CA ASP A 57 16.71 1.48 -31.15
C ASP A 57 16.79 1.40 -29.62
N ASN A 58 16.77 2.57 -28.97
CA ASN A 58 16.74 2.66 -27.52
C ASN A 58 15.44 2.08 -26.98
N TYR A 59 15.55 1.24 -25.94
CA TYR A 59 14.41 0.78 -25.18
C TYR A 59 14.20 1.70 -23.98
N VAL A 60 13.01 2.32 -23.89
CA VAL A 60 12.66 3.25 -22.80
C VAL A 60 11.59 2.58 -21.94
N PRO A 61 11.99 1.83 -20.90
CA PRO A 61 11.03 1.17 -20.04
C PRO A 61 10.26 2.16 -19.15
N ASP A 62 10.86 3.30 -18.76
CA ASP A 62 10.37 4.27 -17.75
C ASP A 62 9.43 3.68 -16.68
N THR A 63 9.82 2.52 -16.15
CA THR A 63 9.01 1.72 -15.25
C THR A 63 9.90 1.06 -14.21
N VAL A 64 9.26 0.72 -13.09
CA VAL A 64 9.83 -0.12 -12.04
C VAL A 64 9.67 -1.57 -12.49
N THR A 65 10.77 -2.29 -12.70
CA THR A 65 10.74 -3.66 -13.22
C THR A 65 11.82 -4.53 -12.59
N SER A 66 11.61 -5.84 -12.61
CA SER A 66 12.61 -6.86 -12.26
C SER A 66 13.18 -7.60 -13.47
N SER A 67 12.69 -7.27 -14.68
CA SER A 67 13.22 -7.82 -15.92
C SER A 67 13.00 -6.88 -17.10
N VAL A 68 13.90 -6.93 -18.08
CA VAL A 68 13.74 -6.23 -19.36
C VAL A 68 14.05 -7.17 -20.51
N TYR A 69 13.38 -6.96 -21.63
CA TYR A 69 13.58 -7.73 -22.85
C TYR A 69 13.99 -6.76 -23.94
N VAL A 70 15.22 -6.89 -24.43
CA VAL A 70 15.73 -5.99 -25.47
C VAL A 70 16.18 -6.77 -26.70
N PRO A 71 15.92 -6.26 -27.91
CA PRO A 71 16.51 -6.82 -29.10
C PRO A 71 18.03 -6.64 -29.05
N ILE A 72 18.80 -7.58 -29.59
CA ILE A 72 20.25 -7.45 -29.80
C ILE A 72 20.56 -7.24 -31.28
N ASN A 73 21.73 -6.67 -31.57
CA ASN A 73 22.13 -6.36 -32.93
C ASN A 73 22.55 -7.63 -33.69
N PHE A 74 21.67 -8.14 -34.54
CA PHE A 74 21.93 -9.33 -35.36
C PHE A 74 22.83 -9.07 -36.59
N THR A 75 23.43 -7.88 -36.73
CA THR A 75 24.39 -7.57 -37.80
C THR A 75 25.86 -7.72 -37.37
N THR A 76 26.11 -7.93 -36.07
CA THR A 76 27.43 -8.09 -35.46
C THR A 76 27.48 -9.34 -34.58
N ASP A 77 28.68 -9.84 -34.22
CA ASP A 77 28.86 -10.98 -33.30
C ASP A 77 28.93 -10.54 -31.82
N SER A 78 28.78 -9.24 -31.57
CA SER A 78 28.72 -8.66 -30.23
C SER A 78 27.82 -7.43 -30.17
N THR A 79 27.27 -7.17 -28.99
CA THR A 79 26.45 -6.00 -28.68
C THR A 79 26.79 -5.48 -27.28
N ASN A 80 26.96 -4.17 -27.14
CA ASN A 80 27.04 -3.51 -25.83
C ASN A 80 25.64 -3.07 -25.40
N VAL A 81 25.28 -3.39 -24.15
CA VAL A 81 24.01 -3.02 -23.53
C VAL A 81 24.30 -2.09 -22.37
N ILE A 82 23.72 -0.90 -22.37
CA ILE A 82 23.87 0.12 -21.32
C ILE A 82 22.53 0.31 -20.63
N PHE A 83 22.49 0.06 -19.33
CA PHE A 83 21.37 0.30 -18.44
C PHE A 83 21.55 1.66 -17.76
N THR A 84 20.59 2.56 -17.94
CA THR A 84 20.54 3.86 -17.27
C THR A 84 19.46 3.84 -16.20
N TYR A 85 19.83 4.08 -14.96
CA TYR A 85 18.93 4.08 -13.80
C TYR A 85 18.37 5.48 -13.52
N GLN A 86 17.33 5.57 -12.69
CA GLN A 86 16.70 6.85 -12.33
C GLN A 86 17.65 7.83 -11.62
N ASP A 87 18.63 7.32 -10.87
CA ASP A 87 19.64 8.13 -10.18
C ASP A 87 20.71 8.70 -11.13
N GLY A 88 20.60 8.42 -12.44
CA GLY A 88 21.56 8.84 -13.46
C GLY A 88 22.79 7.94 -13.57
N SER A 89 22.92 6.93 -12.71
CA SER A 89 23.98 5.94 -12.84
C SER A 89 23.77 5.08 -14.09
N THR A 90 24.87 4.63 -14.68
CA THR A 90 24.88 3.72 -15.81
C THR A 90 25.65 2.45 -15.48
N ARG A 91 25.22 1.34 -16.07
CA ARG A 91 25.94 0.05 -16.06
C ARG A 91 25.96 -0.51 -17.46
N TYR A 92 27.04 -1.16 -17.85
CA TYR A 92 27.18 -1.76 -19.17
C TYR A 92 27.46 -3.25 -19.11
N LEU A 93 27.05 -3.93 -20.18
CA LEU A 93 27.27 -5.34 -20.41
C LEU A 93 27.60 -5.58 -21.88
N ASP A 94 28.80 -6.07 -22.14
CA ASP A 94 29.23 -6.55 -23.45
C ASP A 94 28.80 -8.00 -23.64
N LEU A 95 27.93 -8.22 -24.61
CA LEU A 95 27.47 -9.54 -25.02
C LEU A 95 28.20 -9.96 -26.27
N ARG A 96 28.60 -11.23 -26.31
CA ARG A 96 29.12 -11.90 -27.50
C ARG A 96 28.25 -13.11 -27.81
N TYR A 97 28.06 -13.40 -29.09
CA TYR A 97 27.26 -14.52 -29.55
C TYR A 97 27.68 -14.96 -30.96
N ASN A 98 27.26 -16.14 -31.36
CA ASN A 98 27.41 -16.66 -32.72
C ASN A 98 26.13 -16.37 -33.52
N LEU A 99 26.31 -15.84 -34.72
CA LEU A 99 25.24 -15.53 -35.65
C LEU A 99 25.25 -16.54 -36.80
N LYS A 100 24.13 -17.23 -37.03
CA LYS A 100 23.93 -18.11 -38.18
C LYS A 100 22.79 -17.59 -39.03
N THR A 101 23.08 -17.26 -40.28
CA THR A 101 22.05 -16.89 -41.27
C THR A 101 21.46 -18.16 -41.87
N GLN A 102 20.13 -18.24 -41.91
CA GLN A 102 19.36 -19.31 -42.53
C GLN A 102 18.41 -18.69 -43.55
N PHE A 103 18.37 -19.21 -44.77
CA PHE A 103 17.35 -18.81 -45.75
C PHE A 103 16.09 -19.63 -45.49
N ILE A 104 14.94 -18.98 -45.32
CA ILE A 104 13.67 -19.67 -45.04
C ILE A 104 12.93 -19.95 -46.36
N SER A 105 12.62 -18.89 -47.10
CA SER A 105 11.96 -18.92 -48.40
C SER A 105 12.23 -17.60 -49.12
N GLU A 106 11.88 -17.54 -50.41
CA GLU A 106 11.93 -16.30 -51.19
C GLU A 106 11.04 -15.20 -50.57
N ASP A 107 9.88 -15.58 -50.05
CA ASP A 107 8.90 -14.66 -49.47
C ASP A 107 9.28 -14.18 -48.06
N CYS A 108 9.79 -15.06 -47.19
CA CYS A 108 10.16 -14.71 -45.81
C CYS A 108 11.59 -14.12 -45.68
N GLY A 109 12.45 -14.35 -46.68
CA GLY A 109 13.84 -13.91 -46.68
C GLY A 109 14.74 -14.65 -45.69
N ALA A 110 15.77 -13.96 -45.22
CA ALA A 110 16.78 -14.51 -44.32
C ALA A 110 16.35 -14.41 -42.85
N ARG A 111 16.53 -15.51 -42.12
CA ARG A 111 16.43 -15.61 -40.67
C ARG A 111 17.83 -15.57 -40.05
N TYR A 112 17.97 -14.84 -38.96
CA TYR A 112 19.17 -14.80 -38.15
C TYR A 112 18.97 -15.57 -36.85
N GLU A 113 19.78 -16.60 -36.66
CA GLU A 113 19.79 -17.42 -35.46
C GLU A 113 20.99 -17.05 -34.58
N VAL A 114 20.69 -16.54 -33.39
CA VAL A 114 21.67 -16.23 -32.36
C VAL A 114 21.85 -17.42 -31.43
N SER A 115 23.10 -17.77 -31.15
CA SER A 115 23.48 -18.87 -30.25
C SER A 115 24.77 -18.53 -29.50
N ASP A 116 25.16 -19.34 -28.51
CA ASP A 116 26.40 -19.15 -27.72
C ASP A 116 26.49 -17.75 -27.07
N LEU A 117 25.36 -17.24 -26.58
CA LEU A 117 25.30 -15.97 -25.86
C LEU A 117 26.14 -16.07 -24.58
N ARG A 118 27.09 -15.14 -24.45
CA ARG A 118 28.01 -15.04 -23.31
C ARG A 118 28.31 -13.59 -22.96
N ALA A 119 28.51 -13.32 -21.68
CA ALA A 119 29.02 -12.04 -21.20
C ALA A 119 30.54 -11.98 -21.40
N ARG A 120 31.05 -10.90 -21.99
CA ARG A 120 32.47 -10.68 -22.26
C ARG A 120 33.11 -9.69 -21.29
N GLY A 121 32.39 -8.62 -20.95
CA GLY A 121 32.86 -7.53 -20.09
C GLY A 121 31.68 -6.78 -19.50
N THR A 122 31.82 -6.28 -18.27
CA THR A 122 30.74 -5.60 -17.56
C THR A 122 31.30 -4.82 -16.36
N ASP A 123 30.55 -3.81 -15.91
CA ASP A 123 30.73 -3.14 -14.62
C ASP A 123 29.62 -3.50 -13.60
N ILE A 124 28.84 -4.53 -13.91
CA ILE A 124 27.84 -5.12 -13.02
C ILE A 124 28.54 -6.12 -12.10
N ASP A 125 28.16 -6.15 -10.82
CA ASP A 125 28.84 -6.95 -9.79
C ASP A 125 28.97 -8.43 -10.17
N SER A 126 27.92 -9.04 -10.74
CA SER A 126 27.99 -10.38 -11.31
C SER A 126 26.96 -10.58 -12.41
N VAL A 127 27.31 -11.42 -13.39
CA VAL A 127 26.44 -11.77 -14.52
C VAL A 127 26.38 -13.28 -14.67
N ARG A 128 25.16 -13.82 -14.72
CA ARG A 128 24.91 -15.25 -14.90
C ARG A 128 24.11 -15.49 -16.18
N VAL A 129 24.67 -16.23 -17.12
CA VAL A 129 23.95 -16.66 -18.32
C VAL A 129 23.14 -17.91 -17.99
N ILE A 130 21.81 -17.79 -18.06
CA ILE A 130 20.84 -18.87 -17.83
C ILE A 130 20.59 -19.66 -19.11
N SER A 131 20.49 -18.97 -20.24
CA SER A 131 20.31 -19.59 -21.55
C SER A 131 21.18 -18.88 -22.59
N SER A 132 22.02 -19.66 -23.27
CA SER A 132 22.91 -19.20 -24.34
C SER A 132 22.21 -19.00 -25.69
N ALA A 133 20.93 -19.38 -25.80
CA ALA A 133 20.09 -19.15 -26.97
C ALA A 133 19.01 -18.11 -26.63
N PRO A 134 19.04 -16.89 -27.22
CA PRO A 134 17.98 -15.92 -27.03
C PRO A 134 16.65 -16.42 -27.59
N ASN A 135 15.57 -15.76 -27.19
CA ASN A 135 14.20 -16.20 -27.51
C ASN A 135 13.66 -15.46 -28.74
N LYS A 136 12.68 -16.08 -29.42
CA LYS A 136 11.93 -15.45 -30.53
C LYS A 136 10.98 -14.35 -30.06
N ALA A 137 10.61 -14.36 -28.79
CA ALA A 137 9.67 -13.42 -28.18
C ALA A 137 10.12 -13.06 -26.76
N ALA A 138 9.65 -11.92 -26.27
CA ALA A 138 9.76 -11.58 -24.85
C ALA A 138 9.04 -12.65 -24.01
N GLY A 139 9.65 -13.06 -22.90
CA GLY A 139 9.04 -13.99 -21.94
C GLY A 139 9.99 -14.98 -21.26
N ALA A 140 11.20 -15.20 -21.79
CA ALA A 140 12.19 -16.04 -21.15
C ALA A 140 13.47 -15.26 -20.83
N ILE A 141 14.01 -15.53 -19.64
CA ILE A 141 15.22 -14.90 -19.12
C ILE A 141 16.44 -15.66 -19.66
N ASN A 142 17.35 -14.92 -20.26
CA ASN A 142 18.60 -15.42 -20.79
C ASN A 142 19.77 -15.10 -19.87
N ILE A 143 19.75 -13.91 -19.26
CA ILE A 143 20.84 -13.38 -18.45
C ILE A 143 20.26 -12.84 -17.15
N GLU A 144 20.95 -13.12 -16.05
CA GLU A 144 20.70 -12.49 -14.77
C GLU A 144 21.84 -11.53 -14.44
N LEU A 145 21.44 -10.34 -14.05
CA LEU A 145 22.30 -9.26 -13.59
C LEU A 145 22.18 -9.25 -12.07
N LEU A 146 23.24 -9.67 -11.39
CA LEU A 146 23.23 -9.79 -9.95
C LEU A 146 24.03 -8.65 -9.34
N ARG A 147 23.41 -7.92 -8.42
CA ARG A 147 24.10 -6.93 -7.59
C ARG A 147 24.40 -7.47 -6.20
N CYS A 148 25.43 -6.91 -5.58
CA CYS A 148 25.77 -7.19 -4.21
C CYS A 148 24.64 -6.76 -3.25
N PRO A 149 24.44 -7.50 -2.15
CA PRO A 149 23.46 -7.14 -1.13
C PRO A 149 23.79 -5.79 -0.49
N ASN A 150 22.77 -4.96 -0.32
CA ASN A 150 22.81 -3.68 0.37
C ASN A 150 21.64 -3.59 1.37
N PRO A 151 21.66 -4.40 2.45
CA PRO A 151 20.59 -4.43 3.45
C PRO A 151 20.66 -3.22 4.39
N ARG A 152 20.37 -2.03 3.86
CA ARG A 152 20.38 -0.76 4.60
C ARG A 152 19.01 -0.15 4.83
N TYR A 153 17.95 -0.84 4.42
CA TYR A 153 16.60 -0.32 4.50
C TYR A 153 15.77 -1.15 5.48
N VAL A 154 15.19 -0.47 6.46
CA VAL A 154 14.19 -1.04 7.36
C VAL A 154 12.80 -0.81 6.76
N GLY A 155 12.01 -1.87 6.64
CA GLY A 155 10.62 -1.74 6.20
C GLY A 155 9.68 -1.43 7.36
N VAL A 156 9.04 -0.26 7.33
CA VAL A 156 8.03 0.16 8.31
C VAL A 156 6.64 0.05 7.69
N ALA A 157 5.89 -0.97 8.11
CA ALA A 157 4.53 -1.24 7.67
C ALA A 157 3.50 -0.69 8.65
N PHE A 158 2.36 -0.25 8.11
CA PHE A 158 1.27 0.33 8.88
C PHE A 158 0.03 -0.57 8.82
N TYR A 159 -0.62 -0.74 9.95
CA TYR A 159 -1.79 -1.57 10.11
C TYR A 159 -2.87 -0.84 10.89
N ASP A 160 -4.10 -0.92 10.40
CA ASP A 160 -5.29 -0.47 11.10
C ASP A 160 -5.96 -1.70 11.73
N MET A 161 -6.21 -1.62 13.04
CA MET A 161 -7.05 -2.59 13.73
C MET A 161 -8.50 -2.15 13.70
N SER A 162 -9.40 -3.11 13.58
CA SER A 162 -10.83 -2.91 13.76
C SER A 162 -11.37 -3.97 14.71
N ALA A 163 -12.21 -3.56 15.66
CA ALA A 163 -12.94 -4.49 16.51
C ALA A 163 -14.27 -4.84 15.82
N SER A 164 -14.60 -6.12 15.78
CA SER A 164 -15.89 -6.65 15.35
C SER A 164 -16.56 -7.35 16.53
N THR A 165 -17.86 -7.13 16.68
CA THR A 165 -18.65 -7.59 17.82
C THR A 165 -19.72 -8.58 17.35
N ASN A 166 -19.30 -9.79 16.99
CA ASN A 166 -20.21 -10.93 16.77
C ASN A 166 -20.24 -11.77 18.05
N ASN A 167 -20.81 -11.24 19.13
CA ASN A 167 -20.87 -11.82 20.50
C ASN A 167 -19.53 -12.04 21.23
N THR A 168 -18.39 -11.97 20.52
CA THR A 168 -17.04 -11.88 21.06
C THR A 168 -16.30 -10.74 20.38
N VAL A 169 -15.45 -10.02 21.12
CA VAL A 169 -14.60 -8.98 20.54
C VAL A 169 -13.52 -9.65 19.69
N ALA A 170 -13.71 -9.66 18.37
CA ALA A 170 -12.73 -10.15 17.41
C ALA A 170 -12.00 -8.97 16.78
N PHE A 171 -10.66 -9.01 16.78
CA PHE A 171 -9.86 -7.99 16.13
C PHE A 171 -9.52 -8.40 14.69
N ASN A 172 -9.77 -7.52 13.75
CA ASN A 172 -9.34 -7.65 12.36
C ASN A 172 -8.20 -6.67 12.12
N ILE A 173 -7.05 -7.19 11.70
CA ILE A 173 -5.87 -6.41 11.31
C ILE A 173 -5.89 -6.26 9.79
N ARG A 174 -5.76 -5.03 9.30
CA ARG A 174 -5.67 -4.73 7.86
C ARG A 174 -4.51 -3.81 7.60
N ALA A 175 -3.92 -3.89 6.40
CA ALA A 175 -2.90 -2.92 5.99
C ALA A 175 -3.51 -1.52 5.98
N GLY A 176 -2.95 -0.64 6.79
CA GLY A 176 -3.30 0.78 6.88
C GLY A 176 -2.35 1.61 6.03
N SER A 177 -2.80 2.76 5.54
CA SER A 177 -1.93 3.72 4.83
C SER A 177 -1.60 4.90 5.72
N LEU A 178 -0.33 5.29 5.77
CA LEU A 178 0.09 6.56 6.35
C LEU A 178 0.34 7.58 5.24
N ALA A 179 -0.31 8.74 5.36
CA ALA A 179 -0.03 9.92 4.55
C ALA A 179 0.98 10.84 5.25
N VAL A 180 2.10 11.11 4.58
CA VAL A 180 3.17 11.99 5.06
C VAL A 180 3.39 13.13 4.08
N ASP A 181 3.73 14.30 4.61
CA ASP A 181 4.33 15.39 3.86
C ASP A 181 5.81 15.08 3.58
N SER A 182 6.52 14.53 4.58
CA SER A 182 7.90 14.06 4.46
C SER A 182 8.30 13.11 5.60
N ILE A 183 9.37 12.36 5.36
CA ILE A 183 10.10 11.61 6.40
C ILE A 183 11.56 12.05 6.33
N ILE A 184 12.17 12.39 7.48
CA ILE A 184 13.56 12.84 7.55
C ILE A 184 14.34 11.93 8.49
N ALA A 185 15.47 11.38 8.03
CA ALA A 185 16.42 10.66 8.89
C ALA A 185 17.40 11.65 9.55
N ASP A 186 17.75 11.40 10.81
CA ASP A 186 18.59 12.26 11.63
C ASP A 186 20.06 12.36 11.18
N TYR A 187 20.57 11.37 10.45
CA TYR A 187 21.99 11.33 10.06
C TYR A 187 22.31 11.98 8.71
N ASN A 188 21.35 12.09 7.78
CA ASN A 188 21.60 12.65 6.44
C ASN A 188 20.71 13.85 6.10
N GLY A 189 19.65 14.12 6.86
CA GLY A 189 18.70 15.20 6.60
C GLY A 189 17.94 15.06 5.27
N GLU A 190 18.01 13.90 4.62
CA GLU A 190 17.35 13.66 3.34
C GLU A 190 15.84 13.62 3.53
N VAL A 191 15.13 14.32 2.63
CA VAL A 191 13.67 14.31 2.58
C VAL A 191 13.22 13.08 1.81
N LEU A 192 12.78 12.07 2.54
CA LEU A 192 12.27 10.82 2.00
C LEU A 192 10.75 10.94 1.77
N TYR A 193 10.29 10.32 0.67
CA TYR A 193 8.87 10.16 0.33
C TYR A 193 8.03 11.46 0.40
N PRO A 194 8.42 12.53 -0.32
CA PRO A 194 7.67 13.79 -0.29
C PRO A 194 6.22 13.57 -0.73
N GLN A 195 5.27 14.03 0.08
CA GLN A 195 3.82 13.99 -0.19
C GLN A 195 3.25 12.58 -0.46
N ALA A 196 3.85 11.54 0.10
CA ALA A 196 3.45 10.16 -0.15
C ALA A 196 2.30 9.67 0.76
N SER A 197 1.51 8.72 0.25
CA SER A 197 0.62 7.88 1.06
C SER A 197 0.92 6.42 0.75
N ARG A 198 1.36 5.64 1.74
CA ARG A 198 1.81 4.25 1.54
C ARG A 198 1.46 3.38 2.76
N THR A 199 1.34 2.09 2.53
CA THR A 199 1.18 1.07 3.59
C THR A 199 2.52 0.57 4.14
N LEU A 200 3.60 0.80 3.40
CA LEU A 200 4.97 0.37 3.72
C LEU A 200 5.96 1.41 3.22
N PHE A 201 6.89 1.80 4.09
CA PHE A 201 8.00 2.68 3.78
C PHE A 201 9.31 1.92 4.00
N TYR A 202 10.23 2.00 3.05
CA TYR A 202 11.59 1.51 3.21
C TYR A 202 12.49 2.66 3.60
N LEU A 203 12.96 2.67 4.84
CA LEU A 203 13.71 3.78 5.41
C LEU A 203 15.18 3.40 5.56
N PRO A 204 16.13 4.21 5.05
CA PRO A 204 17.54 3.91 5.16
C PRO A 204 18.01 4.10 6.61
N VAL A 205 18.81 3.16 7.12
CA VAL A 205 19.47 3.27 8.42
C VAL A 205 20.95 3.62 8.24
N ASP A 206 21.56 4.29 9.22
CA ASP A 206 23.00 4.56 9.19
C ASP A 206 23.81 3.33 9.65
N PRO A 207 24.51 2.63 8.74
CA PRO A 207 25.29 1.46 9.13
C PRO A 207 26.53 1.79 9.99
N ASN A 208 26.85 3.07 10.18
CA ASN A 208 27.98 3.51 11.02
C ASN A 208 27.54 3.92 12.43
N SER A 209 26.23 4.01 12.67
CA SER A 209 25.62 4.27 13.97
C SER A 209 25.09 2.96 14.59
N GLY A 210 24.77 3.00 15.88
CA GLY A 210 23.97 1.97 16.56
C GLY A 210 22.47 2.31 16.60
N GLU A 211 22.08 3.46 16.04
CA GLU A 211 20.70 3.91 15.99
C GLU A 211 20.44 4.87 14.82
N THR A 212 19.19 4.96 14.40
CA THR A 212 18.67 5.96 13.45
C THR A 212 17.32 6.44 13.94
N THR A 213 17.10 7.75 13.92
CA THR A 213 15.80 8.37 14.23
C THR A 213 15.14 8.92 12.97
N PHE A 214 13.91 8.49 12.72
CA PHE A 214 13.07 9.00 11.63
C PHE A 214 12.03 9.98 12.16
N SER A 215 11.99 11.17 11.58
CA SER A 215 11.01 12.22 11.86
C SER A 215 9.92 12.21 10.79
N PHE A 216 8.69 11.85 11.15
CA PHE A 216 7.53 11.80 10.28
C PHE A 216 6.74 13.11 10.39
N TYR A 217 6.62 13.83 9.28
CA TYR A 217 5.73 14.98 9.13
C TYR A 217 4.45 14.50 8.47
N THR A 218 3.42 14.26 9.27
CA THR A 218 2.19 13.60 8.82
C THR A 218 1.22 14.61 8.22
N ARG A 219 0.57 14.25 7.12
CA ARG A 219 -0.41 15.14 6.47
C ARG A 219 -1.59 15.40 7.40
N GLY A 220 -1.88 16.67 7.67
CA GLY A 220 -2.92 17.10 8.62
C GLY A 220 -2.48 17.09 10.09
N GLY A 221 -1.25 16.68 10.39
CA GLY A 221 -0.61 16.88 11.68
C GLY A 221 -0.04 18.28 11.85
N ASN A 222 0.57 18.56 13.00
CA ASN A 222 1.29 19.82 13.20
C ASN A 222 2.59 19.82 12.38
N PRO A 223 2.76 20.71 11.38
CA PRO A 223 3.94 20.72 10.53
C PRO A 223 5.24 21.06 11.29
N THR A 224 5.17 21.62 12.50
CA THR A 224 6.35 21.98 13.29
C THR A 224 6.79 20.91 14.28
N ILE A 225 5.95 19.90 14.54
CA ILE A 225 6.22 18.86 15.53
C ILE A 225 6.16 17.49 14.83
N PRO A 226 7.32 16.97 14.35
CA PRO A 226 7.35 15.65 13.74
C PRO A 226 7.14 14.56 14.78
N GLN A 227 6.63 13.42 14.33
CA GLN A 227 6.55 12.21 15.15
C GLN A 227 7.83 11.40 14.95
N LYS A 228 8.48 10.96 16.03
CA LYS A 228 9.79 10.30 15.95
C LYS A 228 9.73 8.79 16.19
N LEU A 229 10.32 8.04 15.26
CA LEU A 229 10.59 6.61 15.37
C LEU A 229 12.10 6.40 15.49
N ARG A 230 12.58 5.92 16.64
CA ARG A 230 13.98 5.54 16.82
C ARG A 230 14.13 4.04 16.61
N VAL A 231 15.03 3.66 15.71
CA VAL A 231 15.41 2.28 15.45
C VAL A 231 16.84 2.09 15.94
N THR A 232 17.03 1.23 16.93
CA THR A 232 18.35 0.86 17.48
C THR A 232 18.75 -0.50 16.91
N TYR A 233 20.06 -0.71 16.72
CA TYR A 233 20.58 -1.95 16.14
C TYR A 233 22.07 -2.12 16.43
N THR A 234 22.55 -3.33 16.18
CA THR A 234 23.97 -3.65 16.14
C THR A 234 24.44 -3.78 14.70
N THR A 235 25.70 -3.46 14.44
CA THR A 235 26.29 -3.64 13.11
C THR A 235 27.47 -4.58 13.16
N ARG A 236 27.56 -5.45 12.16
CA ARG A 236 28.66 -6.41 12.01
C ARG A 236 29.19 -6.36 10.58
N LEU A 237 30.51 -6.28 10.45
CA LEU A 237 31.17 -6.47 9.16
C LEU A 237 31.01 -7.94 8.73
N GLN A 238 30.44 -8.15 7.55
CA GLN A 238 30.21 -9.47 6.99
C GLN A 238 30.63 -9.47 5.53
N ASN A 239 31.39 -10.49 5.16
CA ASN A 239 31.75 -10.76 3.78
C ASN A 239 31.16 -12.10 3.34
N SER A 240 29.89 -12.08 2.91
CA SER A 240 29.19 -13.30 2.49
C SER A 240 29.67 -13.85 1.13
N PHE A 241 30.30 -13.00 0.31
CA PHE A 241 30.72 -13.32 -1.05
C PHE A 241 32.08 -12.68 -1.35
N PRO A 242 33.18 -13.15 -0.71
CA PRO A 242 34.47 -12.47 -0.71
C PRO A 242 35.09 -12.25 -2.08
N ASP A 243 34.77 -13.11 -3.05
CA ASP A 243 35.32 -13.03 -4.41
C ASP A 243 34.48 -12.13 -5.34
N LEU A 244 33.26 -11.75 -4.93
CA LEU A 244 32.30 -11.04 -5.79
C LEU A 244 31.86 -9.70 -5.23
N CYS A 245 31.81 -9.56 -3.90
CA CYS A 245 31.26 -8.40 -3.23
C CYS A 245 32.25 -7.80 -2.23
N PRO A 246 32.24 -6.46 -2.09
CA PRO A 246 32.94 -5.83 -0.99
C PRO A 246 32.32 -6.28 0.35
N GLU A 247 33.13 -6.19 1.41
CA GLU A 247 32.62 -6.39 2.77
C GLU A 247 31.53 -5.35 3.08
N ILE A 248 30.41 -5.81 3.63
CA ILE A 248 29.26 -4.96 3.97
C ILE A 248 29.04 -4.94 5.49
N ARG A 249 28.59 -3.80 6.01
CA ARG A 249 28.05 -3.72 7.36
C ARG A 249 26.62 -4.22 7.35
N ARG A 250 26.39 -5.38 7.96
CA ARG A 250 25.05 -5.92 8.17
C ARG A 250 24.47 -5.35 9.46
N VAL A 251 23.19 -5.01 9.41
CA VAL A 251 22.40 -4.53 10.54
C VAL A 251 21.65 -5.73 11.13
N GLU A 252 21.84 -5.94 12.43
CA GLU A 252 21.31 -7.07 13.21
C GLU A 252 20.79 -6.58 14.58
N ASN A 253 19.95 -7.39 15.25
CA ASN A 253 19.33 -7.08 16.54
C ASN A 253 18.55 -5.75 16.51
N LEU A 254 17.62 -5.64 15.56
CA LEU A 254 16.74 -4.48 15.44
C LEU A 254 15.86 -4.35 16.67
N ASP A 255 15.82 -3.16 17.24
CA ASP A 255 14.89 -2.75 18.29
C ASP A 255 14.34 -1.36 17.98
N VAL A 256 13.16 -1.05 18.50
CA VAL A 256 12.42 0.16 18.13
C VAL A 256 11.82 0.80 19.36
N ALA A 257 12.00 2.11 19.46
CA ALA A 257 11.40 2.93 20.49
C ALA A 257 10.74 4.17 19.88
N THR A 258 9.58 4.54 20.39
CA THR A 258 9.00 5.86 20.12
C THR A 258 9.59 6.87 21.10
N LEU A 259 10.17 7.95 20.60
CA LEU A 259 10.87 8.93 21.45
C LEU A 259 9.94 9.97 22.09
N ASP A 260 8.79 10.22 21.47
CA ASP A 260 7.74 11.09 21.99
C ASP A 260 6.57 10.23 22.48
N ALA A 261 5.64 10.80 23.27
CA ALA A 261 4.53 10.11 23.97
C ALA A 261 3.43 9.51 23.04
N GLY A 262 3.85 8.85 21.96
CA GLY A 262 3.04 8.28 20.90
C GLY A 262 3.38 8.91 19.56
N LEU A 263 3.68 8.11 18.55
CA LEU A 263 3.36 8.54 17.18
C LEU A 263 1.85 8.73 17.19
N ALA A 264 1.31 9.95 17.09
CA ALA A 264 -0.14 10.15 17.02
C ALA A 264 -0.81 9.42 15.82
N VAL A 265 0.01 8.83 14.92
CA VAL A 265 -0.42 7.94 13.84
C VAL A 265 -0.66 6.49 14.30
N ALA A 266 0.06 6.03 15.33
CA ALA A 266 0.05 4.65 15.81
C ALA A 266 -0.05 4.64 17.34
N ASP A 267 -1.19 4.18 17.84
CA ASP A 267 -1.44 4.02 19.28
C ASP A 267 -0.60 2.88 19.89
N SER A 268 -0.07 1.99 19.03
CA SER A 268 0.75 0.86 19.43
C SER A 268 1.93 0.67 18.48
N LEU A 269 3.13 0.61 19.05
CA LEU A 269 4.33 0.13 18.38
C LEU A 269 4.36 -1.40 18.51
N GLY A 270 4.25 -2.13 17.41
CA GLY A 270 4.36 -3.58 17.42
C GLY A 270 5.63 -4.03 16.73
N ILE A 271 6.66 -4.38 17.50
CA ILE A 271 7.67 -5.32 17.04
C ILE A 271 7.11 -6.74 17.36
N ASP A 272 5.94 -7.09 16.79
CA ASP A 272 5.05 -8.30 16.92
C ASP A 272 4.57 -8.71 18.33
N GLU A 273 3.45 -9.43 18.26
CA GLU A 273 2.90 -10.34 19.25
C GLU A 273 3.47 -11.78 19.20
N ASP A 274 4.03 -12.26 18.08
CA ASP A 274 4.43 -13.68 17.85
C ASP A 274 5.96 -13.97 17.78
N ASN A 275 6.84 -12.97 17.90
CA ASN A 275 8.29 -13.16 18.14
C ASN A 275 9.12 -13.85 17.00
N GLU A 276 8.63 -13.91 15.74
CA GLU A 276 9.39 -14.44 14.58
C GLU A 276 9.85 -13.33 13.61
N PHE A 277 10.59 -12.34 14.11
CA PHE A 277 11.15 -11.30 13.22
C PHE A 277 12.41 -11.72 12.51
N LEU A 278 12.62 -11.04 11.38
CA LEU A 278 13.95 -10.84 10.85
C LEU A 278 14.70 -9.89 11.79
N ASP A 279 15.48 -10.46 12.71
CA ASP A 279 16.46 -9.74 13.54
C ASP A 279 17.49 -8.98 12.70
N TYR A 280 17.46 -9.10 11.38
CA TYR A 280 18.40 -8.49 10.45
C TYR A 280 17.68 -7.89 9.25
N LEU A 281 18.30 -6.86 8.66
CA LEU A 281 17.80 -6.28 7.42
C LEU A 281 18.04 -7.22 6.24
N THR A 282 17.04 -7.36 5.37
CA THR A 282 17.13 -8.17 4.15
C THR A 282 17.29 -7.30 2.92
N ASP A 283 17.75 -7.90 1.83
CA ASP A 283 17.79 -7.26 0.52
C ASP A 283 17.30 -8.24 -0.57
N PRO A 284 16.21 -7.94 -1.30
CA PRO A 284 15.37 -6.75 -1.20
C PRO A 284 14.77 -6.53 0.20
N PRO A 285 14.51 -5.26 0.58
CA PRO A 285 13.98 -4.96 1.90
C PRO A 285 12.59 -5.57 2.06
N SER A 286 12.30 -6.02 3.27
CA SER A 286 11.01 -6.55 3.68
C SER A 286 10.48 -5.73 4.86
N SER A 287 9.24 -5.99 5.30
CA SER A 287 8.73 -5.32 6.50
C SER A 287 9.44 -5.91 7.74
N ASN A 288 10.11 -5.03 8.48
CA ASN A 288 10.78 -5.36 9.74
C ASN A 288 9.98 -4.81 10.94
N ILE A 289 9.34 -3.65 10.77
CA ILE A 289 8.62 -2.94 11.83
C ILE A 289 7.15 -2.85 11.43
N ARG A 290 6.25 -3.11 12.39
CA ARG A 290 4.80 -2.95 12.21
C ARG A 290 4.27 -1.90 13.18
N LEU A 291 3.53 -0.94 12.65
CA LEU A 291 2.90 0.11 13.43
C LEU A 291 1.40 -0.12 13.40
N PHE A 292 0.79 -0.25 14.58
CA PHE A 292 -0.62 -0.54 14.73
C PHE A 292 -1.36 0.70 15.25
N ARG A 293 -2.44 1.06 14.56
CA ARG A 293 -3.45 1.95 15.12
C ARG A 293 -4.45 1.10 15.90
N CYS A 294 -4.60 1.38 17.20
CA CYS A 294 -5.55 0.65 18.02
C CYS A 294 -6.98 1.05 17.60
N PRO A 295 -7.94 0.13 17.70
CA PRO A 295 -9.30 0.45 17.30
C PRO A 295 -9.91 1.45 18.28
N GLN A 296 -10.49 2.52 17.75
CA GLN A 296 -11.32 3.44 18.54
C GLN A 296 -12.71 2.85 18.68
N THR A 297 -12.96 2.16 19.79
CA THR A 297 -14.21 1.42 20.03
C THR A 297 -15.29 2.26 20.70
N ASN A 298 -14.92 3.36 21.35
CA ASN A 298 -15.86 4.24 22.05
C ASN A 298 -16.49 5.29 21.13
N LEU A 299 -16.73 4.98 19.85
CA LEU A 299 -17.29 5.91 18.88
C LEU A 299 -18.68 5.44 18.40
N ALA A 300 -19.69 6.27 18.60
CA ALA A 300 -21.03 6.09 18.06
C ALA A 300 -21.26 7.05 16.88
N LYS A 301 -21.96 6.62 15.84
CA LYS A 301 -22.32 7.49 14.71
C LYS A 301 -23.80 7.85 14.78
N LEU A 302 -24.10 9.13 15.02
CA LEU A 302 -25.43 9.70 14.85
C LEU A 302 -25.64 10.03 13.36
N VAL A 303 -26.75 9.59 12.79
CA VAL A 303 -27.17 9.90 11.41
C VAL A 303 -28.49 10.65 11.48
N PHE A 304 -28.55 11.81 10.85
CA PHE A 304 -29.76 12.63 10.80
C PHE A 304 -30.60 12.20 9.61
N ARG A 305 -31.89 11.97 9.85
CA ARG A 305 -32.83 11.48 8.86
C ARG A 305 -34.16 12.19 8.96
N GLN A 306 -34.90 12.20 7.87
CA GLN A 306 -36.26 12.70 7.82
C GLN A 306 -37.19 11.57 7.39
N ARG A 307 -38.39 11.49 7.99
CA ARG A 307 -39.45 10.61 7.46
C ARG A 307 -39.93 11.17 6.13
N THR A 308 -40.03 10.31 5.12
CA THR A 308 -40.53 10.75 3.80
C THR A 308 -42.03 11.04 3.79
N ALA A 309 -42.78 10.49 4.76
CA ALA A 309 -44.19 10.77 4.98
C ALA A 309 -44.60 10.38 6.41
N PRO A 310 -45.66 10.99 6.98
CA PRO A 310 -46.23 10.57 8.25
C PRO A 310 -46.61 9.08 8.21
N ASN A 311 -46.28 8.32 9.26
CA ASN A 311 -46.55 6.88 9.40
C ASN A 311 -45.82 5.94 8.41
N VAL A 312 -44.79 6.42 7.69
CA VAL A 312 -43.96 5.56 6.82
C VAL A 312 -42.62 5.30 7.50
N THR A 313 -42.21 4.03 7.57
CA THR A 313 -40.92 3.61 8.16
C THR A 313 -39.71 3.98 7.29
N THR A 314 -39.95 4.44 6.07
CA THR A 314 -38.92 4.87 5.13
C THR A 314 -38.38 6.24 5.53
N THR A 315 -37.10 6.29 5.80
CA THR A 315 -36.35 7.50 6.13
C THR A 315 -35.37 7.84 5.03
N LYS A 316 -35.13 9.12 4.77
CA LYS A 316 -34.04 9.59 3.92
C LYS A 316 -33.01 10.33 4.79
N ASP A 317 -31.73 10.23 4.45
CA ASP A 317 -30.69 11.04 5.09
C ASP A 317 -31.03 12.53 4.90
N ASP A 318 -30.94 13.28 6.00
CA ASP A 318 -31.29 14.70 6.08
C ASP A 318 -30.08 15.52 6.51
N THR A 319 -30.04 16.78 6.09
CA THR A 319 -28.97 17.71 6.43
C THR A 319 -29.52 18.74 7.41
N ILE A 320 -29.05 18.71 8.66
CA ILE A 320 -29.49 19.64 9.69
C ILE A 320 -28.41 20.69 10.02
N ALA A 321 -28.84 21.92 10.28
CA ALA A 321 -27.95 22.99 10.71
C ALA A 321 -27.73 22.91 12.24
N VAL A 322 -26.54 22.45 12.65
CA VAL A 322 -26.20 22.26 14.07
C VAL A 322 -25.38 23.44 14.60
N LYS A 323 -25.83 24.04 15.69
CA LYS A 323 -25.08 25.09 16.42
C LYS A 323 -24.01 24.47 17.29
N LYS A 324 -24.36 23.54 18.18
CA LYS A 324 -23.37 22.75 18.94
C LYS A 324 -23.90 21.38 19.37
N ILE A 325 -22.97 20.44 19.54
CA ILE A 325 -23.23 19.16 20.22
C ILE A 325 -22.30 19.05 21.42
N THR A 326 -22.86 18.80 22.61
CA THR A 326 -22.13 18.56 23.86
C THR A 326 -22.55 17.24 24.48
N SER A 327 -21.82 16.78 25.51
CA SER A 327 -22.14 15.56 26.26
C SER A 327 -22.22 15.83 27.76
N ASP A 328 -22.86 14.94 28.50
CA ASP A 328 -22.94 14.96 29.96
C ASP A 328 -21.57 14.82 30.65
N TYR A 329 -20.69 13.99 30.10
CA TYR A 329 -19.37 13.71 30.69
C TYR A 329 -18.26 14.68 30.25
N ALA A 330 -18.51 15.46 29.19
CA ALA A 330 -17.60 16.49 28.70
C ALA A 330 -18.38 17.73 28.19
N PRO A 331 -18.99 18.52 29.10
CA PRO A 331 -19.90 19.61 28.73
C PRO A 331 -19.20 20.76 27.98
N ASP A 332 -17.91 20.97 28.22
CA ASP A 332 -17.12 22.03 27.57
C ASP A 332 -16.61 21.63 26.18
N ARG A 333 -16.72 20.34 25.81
CA ARG A 333 -16.24 19.84 24.52
C ARG A 333 -17.34 19.91 23.47
N ILE A 334 -17.10 20.71 22.45
CA ILE A 334 -18.02 20.86 21.31
C ILE A 334 -17.60 19.90 20.19
N TYR A 335 -18.44 18.92 19.87
CA TYR A 335 -18.12 17.90 18.87
C TYR A 335 -18.45 18.32 17.42
N ALA A 336 -19.35 19.29 17.27
CA ALA A 336 -19.66 19.97 16.02
C ALA A 336 -20.14 21.38 16.33
N ALA A 337 -19.72 22.38 15.55
CA ALA A 337 -20.15 23.76 15.75
C ALA A 337 -20.50 24.43 14.41
N ASN A 338 -21.65 25.11 14.37
CA ASN A 338 -22.10 25.98 13.28
C ASN A 338 -21.91 25.39 11.88
N ARG A 339 -22.43 24.18 11.64
CA ARG A 339 -22.30 23.49 10.36
C ARG A 339 -23.49 22.60 10.06
N ASP A 340 -23.72 22.40 8.77
CA ASP A 340 -24.72 21.49 8.23
C ASP A 340 -24.18 20.05 8.26
N LEU A 341 -24.96 19.12 8.84
CA LEU A 341 -24.55 17.75 9.07
C LEU A 341 -25.61 16.75 8.63
N THR A 342 -25.16 15.70 7.93
CA THR A 342 -25.95 14.48 7.67
C THR A 342 -25.65 13.37 8.66
N SER A 343 -24.47 13.40 9.28
CA SER A 343 -24.09 12.51 10.36
C SER A 343 -22.93 13.10 11.17
N VAL A 344 -22.76 12.60 12.39
CA VAL A 344 -21.64 12.96 13.27
C VAL A 344 -21.20 11.73 14.06
N THR A 345 -19.89 11.53 14.17
CA THR A 345 -19.31 10.50 15.03
C THR A 345 -18.96 11.12 16.37
N LEU A 346 -19.52 10.58 17.45
CA LEU A 346 -19.38 11.09 18.81
C LEU A 346 -18.76 10.03 19.73
N PRO A 347 -17.86 10.42 20.64
CA PRO A 347 -17.33 9.50 21.62
C PRO A 347 -18.33 9.22 22.74
N VAL A 348 -18.53 7.95 23.09
CA VAL A 348 -19.30 7.55 24.28
C VAL A 348 -18.42 7.59 25.54
N ASN A 349 -19.05 7.76 26.69
CA ASN A 349 -18.43 7.84 28.01
C ASN A 349 -17.77 6.49 28.38
N PRO A 350 -16.44 6.41 28.52
CA PRO A 350 -15.79 5.15 28.85
C PRO A 350 -16.11 4.64 30.25
N ASP A 351 -16.52 5.53 31.16
CA ASP A 351 -16.68 5.26 32.59
C ASP A 351 -18.13 4.96 33.00
N SER A 352 -19.09 5.18 32.10
CA SER A 352 -20.52 4.93 32.30
C SER A 352 -21.05 3.91 31.28
N ASP A 353 -22.17 3.26 31.58
CA ASP A 353 -22.93 2.41 30.63
C ASP A 353 -23.98 3.22 29.84
N GLU A 354 -23.96 4.55 30.02
CA GLU A 354 -24.84 5.51 29.35
C GLU A 354 -24.08 6.80 29.03
N THR A 355 -24.38 7.39 27.88
CA THR A 355 -23.93 8.73 27.47
C THR A 355 -25.13 9.56 27.03
N ILE A 356 -25.18 10.80 27.47
CA ILE A 356 -26.22 11.75 27.07
C ILE A 356 -25.60 12.84 26.20
N PHE A 357 -26.12 13.00 24.98
CA PHE A 357 -25.74 14.09 24.09
C PHE A 357 -26.82 15.15 24.04
N TYR A 358 -26.40 16.42 24.01
CA TYR A 358 -27.28 17.57 23.85
C TYR A 358 -26.99 18.22 22.50
N ILE A 359 -28.02 18.33 21.66
CA ILE A 359 -27.92 18.87 20.30
C ILE A 359 -28.64 20.21 20.25
N GLU A 360 -27.88 21.29 20.14
CA GLU A 360 -28.40 22.63 19.91
C GLU A 360 -28.37 22.94 18.41
N TYR A 361 -29.52 23.29 17.85
CA TYR A 361 -29.69 23.61 16.44
C TYR A 361 -29.34 25.07 16.15
N ALA A 362 -29.02 25.38 14.90
CA ALA A 362 -28.75 26.75 14.46
C ALA A 362 -29.98 27.65 14.56
N ASP A 363 -31.17 27.09 14.34
CA ASP A 363 -32.44 27.78 14.56
C ASP A 363 -32.77 27.78 16.06
N SER A 364 -32.79 28.96 16.68
CA SER A 364 -33.11 29.14 18.10
C SER A 364 -34.55 28.79 18.47
N ASN A 365 -35.43 28.57 17.48
CA ASN A 365 -36.80 28.13 17.72
C ASN A 365 -36.91 26.61 17.90
N ILE A 366 -35.89 25.85 17.50
CA ILE A 366 -35.85 24.41 17.71
C ILE A 366 -35.28 24.16 19.11
N PRO A 367 -36.00 23.46 20.01
CA PRO A 367 -35.50 23.14 21.33
C PRO A 367 -34.22 22.28 21.24
N THR A 368 -33.43 22.27 22.32
CA THR A 368 -32.27 21.37 22.40
C THR A 368 -32.75 19.93 22.53
N ASP A 369 -32.32 19.08 21.61
CA ASP A 369 -32.63 17.65 21.67
C ASP A 369 -31.64 16.94 22.58
N THR A 370 -32.13 15.94 23.31
CA THR A 370 -31.34 15.10 24.21
C THR A 370 -31.36 13.66 23.71
N VAL A 371 -30.18 13.10 23.46
CA VAL A 371 -30.02 11.73 22.95
C VAL A 371 -29.35 10.88 24.02
N HIS A 372 -30.09 9.90 24.55
CA HIS A 372 -29.59 8.93 25.51
C HIS A 372 -29.08 7.69 24.78
N ILE A 373 -27.82 7.33 24.99
CA ILE A 373 -27.23 6.14 24.41
C ILE A 373 -26.78 5.22 25.55
N ARG A 374 -27.48 4.11 25.74
CA ARG A 374 -27.05 3.02 26.63
C ARG A 374 -26.29 1.96 25.83
N TYR A 375 -25.32 1.33 26.48
CA TYR A 375 -24.50 0.29 25.85
C TYR A 375 -23.94 -0.68 26.88
N THR A 376 -23.68 -1.90 26.43
CA THR A 376 -22.98 -2.93 27.20
C THR A 376 -21.49 -2.85 26.93
N ARG A 377 -20.70 -2.59 27.98
CA ARG A 377 -19.23 -2.59 27.93
C ARG A 377 -18.66 -3.99 28.08
N THR A 378 -17.94 -4.46 27.07
CA THR A 378 -17.22 -5.75 27.11
C THR A 378 -15.73 -5.51 26.96
N THR A 379 -14.94 -5.79 28.00
CA THR A 379 -13.48 -5.66 27.96
C THR A 379 -12.83 -6.92 27.40
N SER A 380 -11.87 -6.75 26.51
CA SER A 380 -11.01 -7.82 26.01
C SER A 380 -9.56 -7.36 25.98
N ALA A 381 -8.64 -8.25 26.35
CA ALA A 381 -7.25 -8.05 25.99
C ALA A 381 -7.14 -8.00 24.46
N SER A 382 -6.42 -7.00 23.94
CA SER A 382 -6.26 -6.80 22.50
C SER A 382 -5.40 -7.87 21.82
N GLY A 383 -4.65 -8.65 22.61
CA GLY A 383 -3.48 -9.38 22.14
C GLY A 383 -2.27 -8.46 22.00
N ILE A 384 -2.46 -7.28 21.42
CA ILE A 384 -1.36 -6.37 21.06
C ILE A 384 -0.87 -5.67 22.33
N ARG A 385 0.37 -5.98 22.73
CA ARG A 385 1.01 -5.51 23.97
C ARG A 385 0.74 -4.04 24.32
N ASN A 386 0.75 -3.15 23.32
CA ASN A 386 0.62 -1.70 23.53
C ASN A 386 -0.79 -1.15 23.30
N CYS A 387 -1.75 -1.92 22.77
CA CYS A 387 -3.16 -1.52 22.76
C CYS A 387 -3.86 -1.77 24.10
N GLY A 388 -3.20 -2.48 25.03
CA GLY A 388 -3.74 -2.76 26.36
C GLY A 388 -5.06 -3.53 26.31
N THR A 389 -5.95 -3.19 27.25
CA THR A 389 -7.32 -3.71 27.27
C THR A 389 -8.21 -2.79 26.45
N ILE A 390 -8.92 -3.37 25.50
CA ILE A 390 -9.88 -2.63 24.66
C ILE A 390 -11.28 -2.95 25.18
N THR A 391 -12.06 -1.90 25.46
CA THR A 391 -13.48 -2.01 25.80
C THR A 391 -14.31 -1.89 24.54
N ALA A 392 -15.04 -2.91 24.15
CA ALA A 392 -16.06 -2.84 23.12
C ALA A 392 -17.38 -2.34 23.71
N TYR A 393 -18.09 -1.51 22.96
CA TYR A 393 -19.38 -0.94 23.33
C TYR A 393 -20.44 -1.56 22.41
N THR A 394 -21.26 -2.44 22.97
CA THR A 394 -22.24 -3.26 22.24
C THR A 394 -23.66 -2.96 22.69
N GLU A 395 -24.66 -3.52 22.00
CA GLU A 395 -26.07 -3.37 22.38
C GLU A 395 -26.49 -1.90 22.54
N LEU A 396 -26.00 -1.05 21.63
CA LEU A 396 -26.36 0.37 21.62
C LEU A 396 -27.86 0.51 21.46
N ALA A 397 -28.50 0.90 22.55
CA ALA A 397 -29.93 1.11 22.66
C ALA A 397 -30.17 2.55 23.09
N GLU A 398 -31.12 3.20 22.42
CA GLU A 398 -31.67 4.44 22.93
C GLU A 398 -32.73 4.16 23.98
N VAL A 399 -32.82 5.05 24.95
CA VAL A 399 -33.89 5.08 25.92
C VAL A 399 -34.65 6.37 25.70
N GLY A 400 -35.78 6.27 25.01
CA GLY A 400 -36.75 7.36 24.98
C GLY A 400 -37.42 7.41 26.34
N ASP A 401 -37.07 8.40 27.16
CA ASP A 401 -37.63 8.58 28.51
C ASP A 401 -38.77 9.61 28.57
N ASP A 402 -39.32 10.06 27.44
CA ASP A 402 -40.48 10.96 27.45
C ASP A 402 -41.51 10.58 26.37
N GLU A 403 -42.79 10.51 26.75
CA GLU A 403 -43.94 10.39 25.81
C GLU A 403 -44.04 11.57 24.81
N ASN A 404 -43.13 12.54 24.89
CA ASN A 404 -43.00 13.68 23.98
C ASN A 404 -41.77 13.61 23.04
N THR A 405 -40.86 12.64 23.17
CA THR A 405 -39.73 12.43 22.24
C THR A 405 -40.06 11.35 21.20
N ASN A 406 -41.08 11.60 20.38
CA ASN A 406 -41.63 10.61 19.42
C ASN A 406 -40.73 10.24 18.22
N ASN A 407 -39.48 10.72 18.15
CA ASN A 407 -38.81 10.89 16.86
C ASN A 407 -37.37 10.39 16.76
N ILE A 408 -36.93 9.41 17.56
CA ILE A 408 -35.59 8.84 17.38
C ILE A 408 -35.72 7.31 17.29
N ILE A 409 -35.16 6.73 16.23
CA ILE A 409 -35.23 5.29 15.96
C ILE A 409 -33.81 4.76 15.80
N VAL A 410 -33.36 3.94 16.75
CA VAL A 410 -32.09 3.23 16.62
C VAL A 410 -32.29 1.96 15.82
N ALA A 411 -31.78 1.94 14.58
CA ALA A 411 -31.68 0.72 13.79
C ALA A 411 -30.19 0.32 13.70
N PRO A 412 -29.77 -0.80 14.32
CA PRO A 412 -28.41 -1.30 14.15
C PRO A 412 -28.22 -1.71 12.69
N THR A 413 -27.44 -0.96 11.93
CA THR A 413 -27.07 -1.35 10.57
C THR A 413 -25.80 -2.20 10.61
N SER A 414 -25.92 -3.51 10.43
CA SER A 414 -24.77 -4.36 10.09
C SER A 414 -24.31 -4.00 8.69
N ASN A 415 -23.15 -3.35 8.56
CA ASN A 415 -22.60 -3.02 7.24
C ASN A 415 -21.96 -4.29 6.64
N THR A 416 -22.75 -5.13 5.96
CA THR A 416 -22.28 -6.38 5.32
C THR A 416 -21.70 -6.19 3.91
N ASN A 417 -21.43 -4.96 3.47
CA ASN A 417 -20.90 -4.72 2.13
C ASN A 417 -19.39 -5.04 2.03
N SER A 418 -19.10 -6.27 1.61
CA SER A 418 -17.82 -6.70 1.07
C SER A 418 -17.59 -6.04 -0.30
N GLY A 419 -16.55 -5.21 -0.44
CA GLY A 419 -16.08 -4.82 -1.78
C GLY A 419 -15.39 -3.45 -1.95
N SER A 420 -15.20 -2.64 -0.91
CA SER A 420 -14.51 -1.34 -1.03
C SER A 420 -13.28 -1.26 -0.12
N LEU A 421 -12.15 -0.82 -0.69
CA LEU A 421 -10.84 -0.65 -0.06
C LEU A 421 -10.77 0.50 0.98
N HIS A 422 -11.89 1.16 1.27
CA HIS A 422 -12.00 2.27 2.24
C HIS A 422 -13.23 2.11 3.15
N ASN A 423 -13.44 0.95 3.76
CA ASN A 423 -14.45 0.85 4.81
C ASN A 423 -13.86 1.35 6.14
N PRO A 424 -14.36 2.45 6.73
CA PRO A 424 -14.03 2.83 8.10
C PRO A 424 -14.45 1.72 9.07
N PRO A 425 -13.93 1.71 10.31
CA PRO A 425 -14.35 0.76 11.34
C PRO A 425 -15.89 0.66 11.41
N THR A 426 -16.39 -0.53 11.72
CA THR A 426 -17.83 -0.78 11.88
C THR A 426 -18.38 0.07 13.01
N HIS A 427 -18.93 1.23 12.67
CA HIS A 427 -19.69 2.05 13.60
C HIS A 427 -21.12 1.52 13.65
N THR A 428 -21.65 1.37 14.85
CA THR A 428 -23.09 1.22 15.03
C THR A 428 -23.74 2.57 14.75
N ASN A 429 -24.67 2.58 13.79
CA ASN A 429 -25.41 3.79 13.42
C ASN A 429 -26.62 3.94 14.33
N ILE A 430 -26.80 5.15 14.84
CA ILE A 430 -27.95 5.61 15.62
C ILE A 430 -28.66 6.64 14.74
N GLN A 431 -29.97 6.51 14.53
CA GLN A 431 -30.71 7.42 13.64
C GLN A 431 -31.54 8.40 14.45
N VAL A 432 -31.32 9.69 14.20
CA VAL A 432 -32.14 10.79 14.72
C VAL A 432 -33.09 11.19 13.62
N ILE A 433 -34.39 11.05 13.86
CA ILE A 433 -35.41 11.35 12.85
C ILE A 433 -36.02 12.71 13.17
N HIS A 434 -35.95 13.67 12.26
CA HIS A 434 -36.73 14.89 12.38
C HIS A 434 -38.09 14.68 11.69
N GLU A 435 -39.18 14.88 12.43
CA GLU A 435 -40.48 15.15 11.81
C GLU A 435 -40.54 16.65 11.53
N ALA A 436 -40.73 17.00 10.25
CA ALA A 436 -41.06 18.37 9.90
C ALA A 436 -42.49 18.62 10.37
N ASP A 437 -42.66 19.45 11.40
CA ASP A 437 -43.96 20.08 11.65
C ASP A 437 -44.35 20.85 10.38
N GLN A 438 -45.46 20.45 9.76
CA GLN A 438 -46.05 21.16 8.63
C GLN A 438 -46.70 22.47 9.07
#